data_AF-A0A8T6NLZ1-F1
#
_entry.id   AF-A0A8T6NLZ1-F1
#
_cell.length_a   1.000
_cell.length_b   1.000
_cell.length_c   1.000
_cell.angle_alpha   90.00
_cell.angle_beta   90.00
_cell.angle_gamma   90.00
#
_symmetry.space_group_name_H-M   'P 1'
#
loop_
_entity.id
_entity.type
_entity.pdbx_description
1 polymer ?
#
loop_
_entity_poly.entity_id
_entity_poly.type
_entity_poly.pdbx_seq_one_letter_code
_entity_poly.pdbx_strand_id
1 'polypeptide(L)'
;MISESRVHGLMREVLLMRLAITIAASMIIFGSGLVDFSEPAPITNAEAEYEFDAVAIPEADDSSEDVARNDETPDDHASGLRSAALGSGLAMFFSILFGSAFLEIMRVALLGAIITPLLSTLVTIRDDLLTRGRILGYLEANAGIHFSAIRDGLGLANGVTAYHLRVLESRGEVISWRDGKLRRYALSGLTSEEISRIRNPISGTRLAILQVLSESGMAGASGKEVQRRLRISRQLFSHHLRELRMSEMVEPAEQSRRPKWRASNDGLDLLAASKKMSQSL
;
A
#
# COMPACT_ATOMS: atom_id res chain seq x y z
N MET A 1 -16.84 -7.46 -10.89
CA MET A 1 -16.42 -6.55 -11.97
C MET A 1 -17.03 -5.16 -11.74
N ILE A 2 -16.73 -4.56 -10.58
CA ILE A 2 -17.25 -3.24 -10.18
C ILE A 2 -16.07 -2.26 -10.27
N SER A 3 -15.92 -1.72 -11.47
CA SER A 3 -15.60 -0.31 -11.74
C SER A 3 -14.30 0.25 -11.12
N GLU A 4 -13.17 -0.03 -11.79
CA GLU A 4 -11.97 0.84 -11.78
C GLU A 4 -12.32 2.30 -12.17
N SER A 5 -13.44 2.52 -12.86
CA SER A 5 -13.97 3.85 -13.18
C SER A 5 -14.39 4.67 -11.94
N ARG A 6 -14.71 4.02 -10.81
CA ARG A 6 -15.08 4.74 -9.57
C ARG A 6 -13.86 5.31 -8.85
N VAL A 7 -12.73 4.61 -8.91
CA VAL A 7 -11.47 5.04 -8.27
C VAL A 7 -10.83 6.19 -9.05
N HIS A 8 -10.88 6.16 -10.39
CA HIS A 8 -10.45 7.28 -11.22
C HIS A 8 -11.34 8.52 -11.06
N GLY A 9 -12.64 8.34 -10.82
CA GLY A 9 -13.55 9.44 -10.49
C GLY A 9 -13.14 10.14 -9.18
N LEU A 10 -12.93 9.36 -8.12
CA LEU A 10 -12.51 9.88 -6.82
C LEU A 10 -11.13 10.57 -6.84
N MET A 11 -10.14 10.02 -7.55
CA MET A 11 -8.83 10.69 -7.66
C MET A 11 -8.88 11.99 -8.46
N ARG A 12 -9.72 12.06 -9.50
CA ARG A 12 -9.90 13.27 -10.30
C ARG A 12 -10.66 14.35 -9.53
N GLU A 13 -11.62 13.98 -8.70
CA GLU A 13 -12.32 14.91 -7.79
C GLU A 13 -11.40 15.47 -6.70
N VAL A 14 -10.52 14.63 -6.13
CA VAL A 14 -9.52 15.10 -5.15
C VAL A 14 -8.49 16.04 -5.80
N LEU A 15 -8.08 15.78 -7.04
CA LEU A 15 -7.16 16.65 -7.78
C LEU A 15 -7.82 18.01 -8.12
N LEU A 16 -9.08 18.00 -8.55
CA LEU A 16 -9.87 19.21 -8.82
C LEU A 16 -10.09 20.03 -7.55
N MET A 17 -10.35 19.38 -6.41
CA MET A 17 -10.47 20.04 -5.11
C MET A 17 -9.17 20.72 -4.70
N ARG A 18 -8.02 20.04 -4.86
CA ARG A 18 -6.70 20.62 -4.58
C ARG A 18 -6.37 21.81 -5.49
N LEU A 19 -6.71 21.72 -6.78
CA LEU A 19 -6.53 22.81 -7.74
C LEU A 19 -7.39 24.04 -7.36
N ALA A 20 -8.65 23.82 -7.00
CA ALA A 20 -9.56 24.89 -6.60
C ALA A 20 -9.07 25.63 -5.34
N ILE A 21 -8.54 24.90 -4.36
CA ILE A 21 -7.96 25.48 -3.13
C ILE A 21 -6.70 26.31 -3.46
N THR A 22 -5.83 25.84 -4.36
CA THR A 22 -4.64 26.60 -4.77
C THR A 22 -4.98 27.87 -5.54
N ILE A 23 -6.00 27.83 -6.40
CA ILE A 23 -6.48 29.01 -7.13
C ILE A 23 -7.08 30.02 -6.15
N ALA A 24 -7.94 29.57 -5.22
CA ALA A 24 -8.51 30.44 -4.19
C ALA A 24 -7.43 31.08 -3.31
N ALA A 25 -6.39 30.34 -2.92
CA ALA A 25 -5.27 30.89 -2.16
C ALA A 25 -4.47 31.94 -2.97
N SER A 26 -4.29 31.72 -4.28
CA SER A 26 -3.61 32.69 -5.16
C SER A 26 -4.41 33.98 -5.36
N MET A 27 -5.75 33.91 -5.38
CA MET A 27 -6.61 35.10 -5.49
C MET A 27 -6.57 35.96 -4.23
N ILE A 28 -6.41 35.35 -3.05
CA ILE A 28 -6.24 36.09 -1.79
C ILE A 28 -4.92 36.88 -1.80
N ILE A 29 -3.83 36.27 -2.27
CA ILE A 29 -2.51 36.92 -2.35
C ILE A 29 -2.51 38.06 -3.39
N PHE A 30 -3.18 37.88 -4.52
CA PHE A 30 -3.30 38.91 -5.57
C PHE A 30 -4.19 40.08 -5.13
N GLY A 31 -5.23 39.84 -4.33
CA GLY A 31 -6.10 40.88 -3.79
C GLY A 31 -5.42 41.80 -2.77
N SER A 32 -4.41 41.30 -2.05
CA SER A 32 -3.63 42.10 -1.08
C SER A 32 -2.60 43.05 -1.70
N GLY A 33 -2.37 43.01 -3.02
CA GLY A 33 -1.44 43.92 -3.71
C GLY A 33 -2.02 45.28 -4.13
N LEU A 34 -3.31 45.53 -3.86
CA LEU A 34 -4.03 46.74 -4.30
C LEU A 34 -4.37 47.71 -3.15
N VAL A 35 -3.70 47.57 -2.00
CA VAL A 35 -3.81 48.49 -0.87
C VAL A 35 -2.53 49.32 -0.82
N ASP A 36 -2.60 50.54 -1.36
CA ASP A 36 -1.53 51.53 -1.33
C ASP A 36 -1.42 52.11 0.09
N PHE A 37 -0.30 51.87 0.77
CA PHE A 37 0.02 52.43 2.09
C PHE A 37 0.99 53.60 1.90
N SER A 38 0.47 54.81 1.67
CA SER A 38 1.28 56.03 1.80
C SER A 38 1.56 56.31 3.28
N GLU A 39 2.83 56.58 3.58
CA GLU A 39 3.39 56.79 4.92
C GLU A 39 2.65 57.86 5.75
N PRO A 40 2.47 57.64 7.08
CA PRO A 40 2.09 58.72 7.98
C PRO A 40 3.29 59.63 8.28
N ALA A 41 3.08 60.95 8.20
CA ALA A 41 4.06 61.98 8.51
C ALA A 41 4.58 61.90 9.98
N PRO A 42 5.82 62.33 10.26
CA PRO A 42 6.47 62.11 11.55
C PRO A 42 5.92 63.03 12.64
N ILE A 43 5.80 62.47 13.83
CA ILE A 43 5.28 63.10 15.04
C ILE A 43 6.33 64.08 15.59
N THR A 44 6.00 65.38 15.66
CA THR A 44 6.74 66.36 16.44
C THR A 44 5.93 66.73 17.69
N ASN A 45 6.56 66.56 18.85
CA ASN A 45 5.97 66.89 20.15
C ASN A 45 6.05 68.41 20.36
N ALA A 46 4.91 69.06 20.57
CA ALA A 46 4.85 70.40 21.13
C ALA A 46 3.89 70.38 22.31
N GLU A 47 4.46 70.53 23.50
CA GLU A 47 3.75 70.77 24.75
C GLU A 47 2.96 72.10 24.63
N ALA A 48 1.70 72.10 25.05
CA ALA A 48 0.99 73.33 25.40
C ALA A 48 -0.10 73.03 26.42
N GLU A 49 -0.09 73.87 27.44
CA GLU A 49 -0.80 73.79 28.70
C GLU A 49 -2.31 74.04 28.54
N TYR A 50 -3.10 73.50 29.46
CA TYR A 50 -4.52 73.82 29.60
C TYR A 50 -4.65 75.21 30.23
N GLU A 51 -5.31 76.15 29.56
CA GLU A 51 -5.75 77.40 30.19
C GLU A 51 -7.25 77.67 29.98
N PHE A 52 -7.82 78.24 31.04
CA PHE A 52 -9.22 78.38 31.42
C PHE A 52 -9.81 79.72 30.95
N ASP A 53 -11.14 79.72 30.84
CA ASP A 53 -12.06 80.73 30.31
C ASP A 53 -11.94 82.15 30.93
N ALA A 54 -12.06 83.20 30.09
CA ALA A 54 -12.55 84.53 30.50
C ALA A 54 -12.95 85.44 29.32
N VAL A 55 -14.14 86.04 29.49
CA VAL A 55 -14.91 87.00 28.68
C VAL A 55 -14.25 88.39 28.54
N ALA A 56 -14.37 89.06 27.37
CA ALA A 56 -14.91 90.44 27.21
C ALA A 56 -14.74 91.07 25.79
N ILE A 57 -15.90 91.37 25.15
CA ILE A 57 -16.37 92.61 24.47
C ILE A 57 -15.52 93.33 23.37
N PRO A 58 -16.15 93.82 22.27
CA PRO A 58 -15.54 94.01 20.95
C PRO A 58 -15.12 95.44 20.66
N GLU A 59 -14.15 95.63 19.76
CA GLU A 59 -13.96 96.89 19.03
C GLU A 59 -13.59 96.67 17.56
N ALA A 60 -14.02 97.64 16.76
CA ALA A 60 -14.04 97.72 15.31
C ALA A 60 -12.78 98.38 14.74
N ASP A 61 -12.81 98.59 13.41
CA ASP A 61 -11.90 99.39 12.57
C ASP A 61 -10.57 98.72 12.19
N ASP A 62 -10.03 98.86 10.98
CA ASP A 62 -10.45 99.50 9.71
C ASP A 62 -9.36 99.15 8.67
N SER A 63 -9.72 99.29 7.39
CA SER A 63 -8.84 99.58 6.23
C SER A 63 -7.64 98.65 5.95
N SER A 64 -7.76 97.71 5.02
CA SER A 64 -7.55 97.87 3.56
C SER A 64 -6.10 98.06 3.14
N GLU A 65 -5.55 97.11 2.36
CA GLU A 65 -5.02 97.43 1.02
C GLU A 65 -4.68 96.16 0.19
N ASP A 66 -4.99 96.31 -1.09
CA ASP A 66 -4.44 95.65 -2.28
C ASP A 66 -4.72 94.17 -2.59
N VAL A 67 -5.81 94.07 -3.37
CA VAL A 67 -6.23 93.00 -4.27
C VAL A 67 -5.15 92.71 -5.32
N ALA A 68 -4.51 91.54 -5.21
CA ALA A 68 -3.87 90.87 -6.33
C ALA A 68 -4.84 89.83 -6.93
N ARG A 69 -4.85 89.81 -8.27
CA ARG A 69 -5.87 89.23 -9.14
C ARG A 69 -5.36 87.95 -9.82
N ASN A 70 -6.29 86.99 -9.97
CA ASN A 70 -6.32 85.80 -10.87
C ASN A 70 -5.39 84.62 -10.50
N ASP A 71 -5.77 83.34 -10.65
CA ASP A 71 -6.83 82.71 -11.44
C ASP A 71 -7.14 81.27 -10.92
N GLU A 72 -8.41 80.85 -11.07
CA GLU A 72 -8.96 79.47 -11.23
C GLU A 72 -8.67 78.39 -10.13
N THR A 73 -9.57 77.50 -9.66
CA THR A 73 -10.97 77.06 -9.93
C THR A 73 -11.38 76.10 -8.77
N PRO A 74 -12.65 75.62 -8.67
CA PRO A 74 -13.41 75.55 -7.40
C PRO A 74 -13.55 74.17 -6.74
N ASP A 75 -13.83 74.22 -5.44
CA ASP A 75 -14.79 73.44 -4.63
C ASP A 75 -15.16 72.01 -5.06
N ASP A 76 -14.96 71.03 -4.15
CA ASP A 76 -16.03 70.10 -3.75
C ASP A 76 -15.66 69.24 -2.51
N HIS A 77 -15.60 69.88 -1.33
CA HIS A 77 -15.52 69.17 -0.04
C HIS A 77 -16.90 68.78 0.48
N ALA A 78 -17.63 67.93 -0.26
CA ALA A 78 -18.92 67.39 0.22
C ALA A 78 -19.16 65.90 -0.09
N SER A 79 -18.24 65.21 -0.76
CA SER A 79 -18.44 63.83 -1.24
C SER A 79 -17.69 62.74 -0.45
N GLY A 80 -16.70 63.10 0.38
CA GLY A 80 -15.79 62.12 1.00
C GLY A 80 -16.32 61.38 2.24
N LEU A 81 -17.40 61.84 2.88
CA LEU A 81 -17.86 61.30 4.17
C LEU A 81 -19.04 60.32 4.07
N ARG A 82 -19.70 60.20 2.90
CA ARG A 82 -20.80 59.24 2.70
C ARG A 82 -20.35 57.91 2.11
N SER A 83 -19.20 57.87 1.44
CA SER A 83 -18.62 56.64 0.88
C SER A 83 -17.91 55.76 1.92
N ALA A 84 -17.40 56.34 3.01
CA ALA A 84 -16.71 55.61 4.08
C ALA A 84 -17.65 54.80 5.00
N ALA A 85 -18.88 55.28 5.23
CA ALA A 85 -19.87 54.59 6.07
C ALA A 85 -20.63 53.47 5.34
N LEU A 86 -20.73 53.52 4.00
CA LEU A 86 -21.37 52.48 3.19
C LEU A 86 -20.42 51.31 2.87
N GLY A 87 -19.10 51.55 2.78
CA GLY A 87 -18.10 50.51 2.58
C GLY A 87 -17.88 49.60 3.80
N SER A 88 -18.04 50.15 5.01
CA SER A 88 -17.83 49.44 6.28
C SER A 88 -18.93 48.43 6.61
N GLY A 89 -20.20 48.74 6.30
CA GLY A 89 -21.32 47.80 6.51
C GLY A 89 -21.28 46.59 5.58
N LEU A 90 -20.98 46.79 4.29
CA LEU A 90 -20.88 45.70 3.31
C LEU A 90 -19.72 44.73 3.64
N ALA A 91 -18.57 45.26 4.08
CA ALA A 91 -17.45 44.44 4.53
C ALA A 91 -17.83 43.55 5.73
N MET A 92 -18.62 44.07 6.67
CA MET A 92 -19.10 43.31 7.83
C MET A 92 -20.05 42.17 7.42
N PHE A 93 -20.97 42.43 6.47
CA PHE A 93 -21.87 41.40 5.94
C PHE A 93 -21.11 40.32 5.17
N PHE A 94 -20.14 40.70 4.34
CA PHE A 94 -19.27 39.74 3.66
C PHE A 94 -18.47 38.91 4.66
N SER A 95 -17.92 39.50 5.72
CA SER A 95 -17.16 38.78 6.76
C SER A 95 -17.98 37.71 7.48
N ILE A 96 -19.26 37.99 7.78
CA ILE A 96 -20.15 37.01 8.43
C ILE A 96 -20.50 35.86 7.49
N LEU A 97 -20.87 36.15 6.23
CA LEU A 97 -21.18 35.11 5.25
C LEU A 97 -19.95 34.24 4.93
N PHE A 98 -18.80 34.88 4.72
CA PHE A 98 -17.54 34.18 4.39
C PHE A 98 -16.99 33.42 5.60
N GLY A 99 -17.11 33.98 6.80
CA GLY A 99 -16.74 33.32 8.05
C GLY A 99 -17.58 32.06 8.32
N SER A 100 -18.88 32.10 8.03
CA SER A 100 -19.75 30.93 8.16
C SER A 100 -19.32 29.80 7.22
N ALA A 101 -19.10 30.09 5.94
CA ALA A 101 -18.64 29.11 4.96
C ALA A 101 -17.23 28.58 5.29
N PHE A 102 -16.35 29.46 5.77
CA PHE A 102 -15.00 29.08 6.21
C PHE A 102 -15.03 28.11 7.39
N LEU A 103 -15.90 28.33 8.37
CA LEU A 103 -16.06 27.44 9.53
C LEU A 103 -16.61 26.07 9.12
N GLU A 104 -17.53 25.99 8.15
CA GLU A 104 -18.01 24.71 7.63
C GLU A 104 -16.88 23.91 6.95
N ILE A 105 -16.07 24.56 6.13
CA ILE A 105 -14.91 23.94 5.48
C ILE A 105 -13.88 23.49 6.52
N MET A 106 -13.56 24.34 7.50
CA MET A 106 -12.63 24.01 8.60
C MET A 106 -13.13 22.84 9.44
N ARG A 107 -14.43 22.78 9.73
CA ARG A 107 -15.03 21.67 10.49
C ARG A 107 -14.90 20.35 9.73
N VAL A 108 -15.22 20.34 8.42
CA VAL A 108 -15.08 19.14 7.59
C VAL A 108 -13.62 18.73 7.46
N ALA A 109 -12.70 19.69 7.30
CA ALA A 109 -11.26 19.42 7.25
C ALA A 109 -10.72 18.83 8.56
N LEU A 110 -11.13 19.37 9.71
CA LEU A 110 -10.71 18.88 11.02
C LEU A 110 -11.24 17.45 11.28
N LEU A 111 -12.51 17.20 10.95
CA LEU A 111 -13.09 15.86 11.03
C LEU A 111 -12.37 14.90 10.07
N GLY A 112 -12.11 15.32 8.84
CA GLY A 112 -11.35 14.56 7.86
C GLY A 112 -9.94 14.21 8.35
N ALA A 113 -9.24 15.16 8.98
CA ALA A 113 -7.88 14.95 9.50
C ALA A 113 -7.82 13.88 10.59
N ILE A 114 -8.87 13.75 11.41
CA ILE A 114 -8.94 12.75 12.48
C ILE A 114 -9.47 11.40 11.95
N ILE A 115 -10.50 11.43 11.10
CA ILE A 115 -11.20 10.23 10.62
C ILE A 115 -10.38 9.48 9.56
N THR A 116 -9.69 10.19 8.66
CA THR A 116 -8.92 9.59 7.55
C THR A 116 -7.84 8.59 8.02
N PRO A 117 -6.94 8.93 8.98
CA PRO A 117 -5.93 7.97 9.43
C PRO A 117 -6.57 6.74 10.11
N LEU A 118 -7.70 6.90 10.79
CA LEU A 118 -8.42 5.79 11.41
C LEU A 118 -9.01 4.84 10.36
N LEU A 119 -9.65 5.38 9.32
CA LEU A 119 -10.17 4.55 8.22
C LEU A 119 -9.05 3.87 7.44
N SER A 120 -7.95 4.58 7.20
CA SER A 120 -6.78 4.04 6.50
C SER A 120 -6.19 2.82 7.21
N THR A 121 -6.04 2.89 8.54
CA THR A 121 -5.52 1.75 9.32
C THR A 121 -6.46 0.56 9.28
N LEU A 122 -7.78 0.76 9.38
CA LEU A 122 -8.77 -0.32 9.29
C LEU A 122 -8.74 -1.03 7.94
N VAL A 123 -8.68 -0.27 6.84
CA VAL A 123 -8.58 -0.84 5.48
C VAL A 123 -7.28 -1.62 5.36
N THR A 124 -6.17 -1.05 5.81
CA THR A 124 -4.86 -1.71 5.77
C THR A 124 -4.88 -3.03 6.54
N ILE A 125 -5.39 -3.07 7.77
CA ILE A 125 -5.49 -4.29 8.58
C ILE A 125 -6.32 -5.37 7.88
N ARG A 126 -7.45 -4.97 7.29
CA ARG A 126 -8.32 -5.90 6.56
C ARG A 126 -7.60 -6.47 5.34
N ASP A 127 -6.96 -5.63 4.54
CA ASP A 127 -6.24 -6.05 3.34
C ASP A 127 -5.06 -6.97 3.69
N ASP A 128 -4.40 -6.69 4.81
CA ASP A 128 -3.38 -7.51 5.44
C ASP A 128 -3.87 -8.92 5.81
N LEU A 129 -5.06 -9.02 6.41
CA LEU A 129 -5.70 -10.28 6.77
C LEU A 129 -6.14 -11.07 5.53
N LEU A 130 -6.74 -10.39 4.56
CA LEU A 130 -7.13 -11.00 3.29
C LEU A 130 -5.92 -11.53 2.53
N THR A 131 -4.81 -10.78 2.51
CA THR A 131 -3.56 -11.20 1.86
C THR A 131 -2.96 -12.43 2.54
N ARG A 132 -2.93 -12.47 3.88
CA ARG A 132 -2.49 -13.65 4.64
C ARG A 132 -3.37 -14.87 4.33
N GLY A 133 -4.69 -14.70 4.31
CA GLY A 133 -5.63 -15.77 3.93
C GLY A 133 -5.40 -16.28 2.51
N ARG A 134 -5.14 -15.38 1.55
CA ARG A 134 -4.78 -15.75 0.17
C ARG A 134 -3.48 -16.55 0.10
N ILE A 135 -2.46 -16.17 0.88
CA ILE A 135 -1.19 -16.91 0.96
C ILE A 135 -1.42 -18.31 1.53
N LEU A 136 -2.17 -18.42 2.63
CA LEU A 136 -2.48 -19.71 3.26
C LEU A 136 -3.22 -20.64 2.29
N GLY A 137 -4.28 -20.15 1.63
CA GLY A 137 -5.02 -20.96 0.65
C GLY A 137 -4.16 -21.34 -0.57
N TYR A 138 -3.23 -20.47 -1.00
CA TYR A 138 -2.32 -20.80 -2.08
C TYR A 138 -1.30 -21.88 -1.68
N LEU A 139 -0.79 -21.84 -0.44
CA LEU A 139 0.10 -22.84 0.13
C LEU A 139 -0.60 -24.17 0.40
N GLU A 140 -1.88 -24.14 0.75
CA GLU A 140 -2.72 -25.33 0.90
C GLU A 140 -2.80 -26.12 -0.41
N ALA A 141 -3.01 -25.41 -1.53
CA ALA A 141 -3.04 -26.02 -2.86
C ALA A 141 -1.64 -26.38 -3.40
N ASN A 142 -0.58 -25.71 -2.94
CA ASN A 142 0.78 -25.83 -3.51
C ASN A 142 1.85 -25.99 -2.42
N ALA A 143 1.83 -27.11 -1.72
CA ALA A 143 2.81 -27.37 -0.66
C ALA A 143 4.24 -27.45 -1.22
N GLY A 144 5.17 -26.73 -0.59
CA GLY A 144 6.58 -26.68 -0.99
C GLY A 144 6.87 -25.78 -2.19
N ILE A 145 5.99 -24.84 -2.49
CA ILE A 145 6.21 -23.84 -3.52
C ILE A 145 7.28 -22.80 -3.10
N HIS A 146 7.97 -22.25 -4.08
CA HIS A 146 9.01 -21.24 -3.85
C HIS A 146 8.44 -19.83 -3.70
N PHE A 147 9.19 -18.97 -3.01
CA PHE A 147 8.87 -17.55 -2.80
C PHE A 147 8.38 -16.84 -4.08
N SER A 148 9.15 -16.93 -5.17
CA SER A 148 8.83 -16.23 -6.42
C SER A 148 7.49 -16.68 -6.99
N ALA A 149 7.19 -17.98 -6.94
CA ALA A 149 5.93 -18.52 -7.44
C ALA A 149 4.72 -18.14 -6.57
N ILE A 150 4.90 -17.94 -5.27
CA ILE A 150 3.87 -17.36 -4.39
C ILE A 150 3.61 -15.91 -4.76
N ARG A 151 4.68 -15.12 -4.89
CA ARG A 151 4.62 -13.71 -5.26
C ARG A 151 3.91 -13.52 -6.60
N ASP A 152 4.37 -14.24 -7.61
CA ASP A 152 3.88 -14.11 -8.99
C ASP A 152 2.46 -14.68 -9.11
N GLY A 153 2.18 -15.82 -8.48
CA GLY A 153 0.85 -16.44 -8.49
C GLY A 153 -0.22 -15.62 -7.76
N LEU A 154 0.15 -14.83 -6.75
CA LEU A 154 -0.77 -13.96 -6.02
C LEU A 154 -0.73 -12.50 -6.46
N GLY A 155 0.18 -12.13 -7.37
CA GLY A 155 0.37 -10.75 -7.83
C GLY A 155 0.83 -9.80 -6.72
N LEU A 156 1.61 -10.30 -5.75
CA LEU A 156 2.07 -9.51 -4.61
C LEU A 156 3.42 -8.84 -4.87
N ALA A 157 3.69 -7.70 -4.23
CA ALA A 157 5.02 -7.11 -4.26
C ALA A 157 6.02 -7.96 -3.43
N ASN A 158 7.32 -7.86 -3.76
CA ASN A 158 8.38 -8.60 -3.05
C ASN A 158 8.35 -8.36 -1.53
N GLY A 159 8.33 -7.09 -1.10
CA GLY A 159 8.33 -6.73 0.32
C GLY A 159 7.07 -7.21 1.05
N VAL A 160 5.91 -7.09 0.40
CA VAL A 160 4.60 -7.53 0.93
C VAL A 160 4.59 -9.05 1.14
N THR A 161 5.03 -9.81 0.14
CA THR A 161 5.11 -11.28 0.22
C THR A 161 6.05 -11.72 1.35
N ALA A 162 7.23 -11.10 1.44
CA ALA A 162 8.21 -11.41 2.48
C ALA A 162 7.69 -11.07 3.89
N TYR A 163 7.04 -9.92 4.04
CA TYR A 163 6.43 -9.50 5.30
C TYR A 163 5.37 -10.51 5.76
N HIS A 164 4.39 -10.83 4.91
CA HIS A 164 3.31 -11.73 5.31
C HIS A 164 3.78 -13.16 5.56
N LEU A 165 4.70 -13.69 4.75
CA LEU A 165 5.29 -15.02 5.01
C LEU A 165 6.03 -15.05 6.35
N ARG A 166 6.79 -14.02 6.69
CA ARG A 166 7.47 -13.92 7.98
C ARG A 166 6.48 -13.85 9.14
N VAL A 167 5.39 -13.10 8.99
CA VAL A 167 4.33 -13.03 10.01
C VAL A 167 3.66 -14.40 10.18
N LEU A 168 3.29 -15.08 9.09
CA LEU A 168 2.69 -16.41 9.14
C LEU A 168 3.63 -17.47 9.75
N GLU A 169 4.92 -17.39 9.41
CA GLU A 169 5.96 -18.25 10.00
C GLU A 169 6.12 -17.99 11.50
N SER A 170 6.12 -16.71 11.93
CA SER A 170 6.18 -16.35 13.35
C SER A 170 4.96 -16.79 14.16
N ARG A 171 3.79 -16.93 13.51
CA ARG A 171 2.55 -17.44 14.10
C ARG A 171 2.48 -18.97 14.09
N GLY A 172 3.44 -19.64 13.46
CA GLY A 172 3.45 -21.09 13.32
C GLY A 172 2.38 -21.62 12.37
N GLU A 173 1.85 -20.79 11.46
CA GLU A 173 0.86 -21.20 10.44
C GLU A 173 1.55 -21.74 9.17
N VAL A 174 2.77 -21.26 8.91
CA VAL A 174 3.60 -21.62 7.76
C VAL A 174 4.96 -22.09 8.23
N ILE A 175 5.48 -23.13 7.59
CA ILE A 175 6.86 -23.59 7.76
C ILE A 175 7.67 -23.29 6.50
N SER A 176 8.97 -23.08 6.68
CA SER A 176 9.88 -22.89 5.56
C SER A 176 11.12 -23.77 5.69
N TRP A 177 11.67 -24.20 4.56
CA TRP A 177 12.95 -24.90 4.53
C TRP A 177 13.76 -24.50 3.31
N ARG A 178 15.08 -24.66 3.44
CA ARG A 178 16.00 -24.44 2.35
C ARG A 178 15.94 -25.63 1.39
N ASP A 179 15.75 -25.34 0.11
CA ASP A 179 15.87 -26.28 -0.99
C ASP A 179 16.90 -25.73 -1.99
N GLY A 180 18.14 -26.21 -1.87
CA GLY A 180 19.29 -25.70 -2.61
C GLY A 180 19.55 -24.21 -2.37
N LYS A 181 19.38 -23.39 -3.43
CA LYS A 181 19.53 -21.93 -3.38
C LYS A 181 18.24 -21.21 -3.01
N LEU A 182 17.09 -21.89 -3.07
CA LEU A 182 15.77 -21.31 -2.85
C LEU A 182 15.23 -21.73 -1.48
N ARG A 183 14.21 -21.00 -1.02
CA ARG A 183 13.39 -21.38 0.14
C ARG A 183 12.02 -21.83 -0.34
N ARG A 184 11.51 -22.91 0.24
CA ARG A 184 10.15 -23.43 0.03
C ARG A 184 9.31 -23.16 1.25
N TYR A 185 8.01 -23.04 1.03
CA TYR A 185 7.02 -22.79 2.07
C TYR A 185 5.88 -23.81 1.98
N ALA A 186 5.32 -24.17 3.12
CA ALA A 186 4.11 -24.97 3.22
C ALA A 186 3.37 -24.66 4.53
N LEU A 187 2.14 -25.15 4.67
CA LEU A 187 1.40 -25.07 5.93
C LEU A 187 2.08 -25.88 7.03
N SER A 188 2.00 -25.41 8.27
CA SER A 188 2.60 -26.08 9.43
C SER A 188 1.92 -27.38 9.84
N GLY A 189 0.70 -27.64 9.37
CA GLY A 189 -0.05 -28.87 9.63
C GLY A 189 0.48 -30.12 8.93
N LEU A 190 1.54 -30.00 8.11
CA LEU A 190 2.13 -31.15 7.42
C LEU A 190 3.05 -31.95 8.34
N THR A 191 2.94 -33.27 8.25
CA THR A 191 3.82 -34.23 8.93
C THR A 191 5.24 -34.16 8.38
N SER A 192 6.22 -34.65 9.16
CA SER A 192 7.62 -34.71 8.75
C SER A 192 7.79 -35.54 7.48
N GLU A 193 7.01 -36.60 7.34
CA GLU A 193 6.96 -37.50 6.19
C GLU A 193 6.43 -36.77 4.94
N GLU A 194 5.38 -35.97 5.07
CA GLU A 194 4.86 -35.13 3.99
C GLU A 194 5.88 -34.09 3.53
N ILE A 195 6.54 -33.41 4.47
CA ILE A 195 7.60 -32.44 4.17
C ILE A 195 8.77 -33.12 3.45
N SER A 196 9.13 -34.34 3.86
CA SER A 196 10.18 -35.14 3.21
C SER A 196 9.83 -35.51 1.77
N ARG A 197 8.58 -35.94 1.53
CA ARG A 197 8.07 -36.24 0.17
C ARG A 197 8.09 -35.01 -0.74
N ILE A 198 7.70 -33.84 -0.20
CA ILE A 198 7.72 -32.57 -0.93
C ILE A 198 9.16 -32.13 -1.22
N ARG A 199 10.08 -32.31 -0.26
CA ARG A 199 11.49 -31.91 -0.39
C ARG A 199 12.23 -32.75 -1.43
N ASN A 200 11.99 -34.05 -1.45
CA ASN A 200 12.71 -34.97 -2.33
C ASN A 200 11.70 -35.73 -3.21
N PRO A 201 11.07 -35.06 -4.18
CA PRO A 201 10.08 -35.70 -5.04
C PRO A 201 10.71 -36.91 -5.73
N ILE A 202 9.97 -38.00 -5.79
CA ILE A 202 10.41 -39.20 -6.50
C ILE A 202 10.23 -38.95 -7.99
N SER A 203 11.31 -38.53 -8.65
CA SER A 203 11.35 -38.23 -10.07
C SER A 203 12.59 -38.83 -10.73
N GLY A 204 12.60 -38.86 -12.07
CA GLY A 204 13.71 -39.36 -12.88
C GLY A 204 14.01 -40.84 -12.64
N THR A 205 15.26 -41.17 -12.33
CA THR A 205 15.73 -42.56 -12.21
C THR A 205 15.01 -43.34 -11.12
N ARG A 206 14.64 -42.72 -9.98
CA ARG A 206 13.89 -43.40 -8.91
C ARG A 206 12.49 -43.81 -9.38
N LEU A 207 11.81 -42.93 -10.11
CA LEU A 207 10.51 -43.23 -10.70
C LEU A 207 10.62 -44.31 -11.79
N ALA A 208 11.67 -44.27 -12.61
CA ALA A 208 11.94 -45.30 -13.62
C ALA A 208 12.22 -46.68 -12.98
N ILE A 209 12.93 -46.71 -11.84
CA ILE A 209 13.10 -47.93 -11.05
C ILE A 209 11.74 -48.44 -10.57
N LEU A 210 10.91 -47.59 -9.95
CA LEU A 210 9.57 -47.98 -9.52
C LEU A 210 8.71 -48.51 -10.67
N GLN A 211 8.77 -47.89 -11.84
CA GLN A 211 8.06 -48.34 -13.04
C GLN A 211 8.49 -49.75 -13.46
N VAL A 212 9.79 -50.03 -13.52
CA VAL A 212 10.31 -51.38 -13.84
C VAL A 212 9.91 -52.42 -12.79
N LEU A 213 9.92 -52.03 -11.51
CA LEU A 213 9.50 -52.92 -10.43
C LEU A 213 8.00 -53.20 -10.47
N SER A 214 7.18 -52.19 -10.76
CA SER A 214 5.73 -52.29 -10.96
C SER A 214 5.38 -53.24 -12.10
N GLU A 215 6.09 -53.16 -13.23
CA GLU A 215 5.90 -54.05 -14.38
C GLU A 215 6.25 -55.51 -14.07
N SER A 216 7.12 -55.74 -13.09
CA SER A 216 7.55 -57.08 -12.68
C SER A 216 6.60 -57.72 -11.66
N GLY A 217 5.63 -56.96 -11.13
CA GLY A 217 4.60 -57.42 -10.21
C GLY A 217 5.14 -58.09 -8.94
N MET A 218 4.39 -59.06 -8.42
CA MET A 218 4.69 -59.72 -7.13
C MET A 218 6.01 -60.50 -7.11
N ALA A 219 6.46 -60.99 -8.26
CA ALA A 219 7.73 -61.72 -8.39
C ALA A 219 8.96 -60.81 -8.21
N GLY A 220 8.77 -59.50 -8.38
CA GLY A 220 9.82 -58.50 -8.31
C GLY A 220 10.90 -58.66 -9.39
N ALA A 221 11.87 -57.74 -9.38
CA ALA A 221 13.01 -57.75 -10.29
C ALA A 221 14.34 -57.85 -9.52
N SER A 222 15.30 -58.56 -10.10
CA SER A 222 16.66 -58.58 -9.55
C SER A 222 17.38 -57.25 -9.81
N GLY A 223 18.37 -56.89 -8.99
CA GLY A 223 19.15 -55.67 -9.26
C GLY A 223 19.82 -55.65 -10.64
N LYS A 224 20.26 -56.81 -11.14
CA LYS A 224 20.82 -56.93 -12.51
C LYS A 224 19.76 -56.73 -13.60
N GLU A 225 18.53 -57.18 -13.36
CA GLU A 225 17.39 -56.97 -14.26
C GLU A 225 17.12 -55.47 -14.43
N VAL A 226 16.97 -54.75 -13.32
CA VAL A 226 16.68 -53.31 -13.30
C VAL A 226 17.81 -52.51 -13.93
N GLN A 227 19.07 -52.82 -13.58
CA GLN A 227 20.26 -52.19 -14.16
C GLN A 227 20.31 -52.32 -15.68
N ARG A 228 20.01 -53.51 -16.21
CA ARG A 228 20.00 -53.77 -17.67
C ARG A 228 18.87 -53.02 -18.36
N ARG A 229 17.65 -53.06 -17.82
CA ARG A 229 16.48 -52.38 -18.42
C ARG A 229 16.66 -50.86 -18.47
N LEU A 230 17.17 -50.27 -17.39
CA LEU A 230 17.37 -48.82 -17.29
C LEU A 230 18.72 -48.35 -17.83
N ARG A 231 19.61 -49.28 -18.22
CA ARG A 231 21.00 -49.00 -18.65
C ARG A 231 21.78 -48.13 -17.65
N ILE A 232 21.62 -48.40 -16.36
CA ILE A 232 22.28 -47.67 -15.28
C ILE A 232 23.38 -48.50 -14.61
N SER A 233 24.37 -47.81 -14.04
CA SER A 233 25.46 -48.46 -13.32
C SER A 233 25.01 -49.12 -12.02
N ARG A 234 25.79 -50.09 -11.54
CA ARG A 234 25.51 -50.79 -10.28
C ARG A 234 25.46 -49.84 -9.08
N GLN A 235 26.37 -48.88 -9.05
CA GLN A 235 26.47 -47.89 -7.99
C GLN A 235 25.27 -46.96 -7.97
N LEU A 236 24.86 -46.44 -9.14
CA LEU A 236 23.71 -45.56 -9.26
C LEU A 236 22.40 -46.26 -8.86
N PHE A 237 22.21 -47.51 -9.31
CA PHE A 237 21.09 -48.33 -8.86
C PHE A 237 21.11 -48.55 -7.35
N SER A 238 22.25 -48.90 -6.77
CA SER A 238 22.36 -49.18 -5.33
C SER A 238 22.07 -47.94 -4.48
N HIS A 239 22.48 -46.76 -4.96
CA HIS A 239 22.17 -45.48 -4.33
C HIS A 239 20.65 -45.24 -4.33
N HIS A 240 20.01 -45.24 -5.50
CA HIS A 240 18.58 -44.98 -5.60
C HIS A 240 17.70 -46.04 -4.94
N LEU A 241 18.10 -47.31 -5.00
CA LEU A 241 17.40 -48.38 -4.30
C LEU A 241 17.43 -48.18 -2.78
N ARG A 242 18.55 -47.70 -2.24
CA ARG A 242 18.65 -47.37 -0.81
C ARG A 242 17.69 -46.24 -0.44
N GLU A 243 17.66 -45.17 -1.23
CA GLU A 243 16.73 -44.06 -1.00
C GLU A 243 15.26 -44.52 -1.04
N LEU A 244 14.89 -45.29 -2.07
CA LEU A 244 13.55 -45.85 -2.21
C LEU A 244 13.17 -46.76 -1.04
N ARG A 245 14.13 -47.52 -0.51
CA ARG A 245 13.92 -48.39 0.66
C ARG A 245 13.75 -47.58 1.94
N MET A 246 14.54 -46.51 2.11
CA MET A 246 14.43 -45.62 3.27
C MET A 246 13.09 -44.86 3.31
N SER A 247 12.51 -44.60 2.14
CA SER A 247 11.17 -44.02 2.03
C SER A 247 10.06 -45.07 1.91
N GLU A 248 10.34 -46.34 2.19
CA GLU A 248 9.36 -47.45 2.17
C GLU A 248 8.62 -47.66 0.83
N MET A 249 9.20 -47.21 -0.29
CA MET A 249 8.61 -47.30 -1.64
C MET A 249 8.88 -48.65 -2.32
N VAL A 250 9.81 -49.43 -1.77
CA VAL A 250 10.20 -50.75 -2.29
C VAL A 250 10.43 -51.72 -1.15
N GLU A 251 10.12 -52.98 -1.40
CA GLU A 251 10.24 -54.07 -0.44
C GLU A 251 10.82 -55.33 -1.10
N PRO A 252 11.47 -56.22 -0.33
CA PRO A 252 11.92 -57.51 -0.86
C PRO A 252 10.72 -58.38 -1.21
N ALA A 253 10.73 -58.99 -2.41
CA ALA A 253 9.68 -59.93 -2.85
C ALA A 253 9.77 -61.28 -2.11
N GLU A 254 10.96 -61.65 -1.63
CA GLU A 254 11.27 -62.91 -0.95
C GLU A 254 12.32 -62.67 0.13
N GLN A 255 12.27 -63.41 1.25
CA GLN A 255 13.32 -63.40 2.27
C GLN A 255 14.57 -64.12 1.74
N SER A 256 15.54 -63.35 1.23
CA SER A 256 16.81 -63.88 0.71
C SER A 256 17.95 -62.90 0.98
N ARG A 257 19.19 -63.41 1.02
CA ARG A 257 20.41 -62.59 1.11
C ARG A 257 20.56 -61.64 -0.08
N ARG A 258 19.97 -61.99 -1.24
CA ARG A 258 19.94 -61.17 -2.46
C ARG A 258 18.51 -61.18 -3.01
N PRO A 259 17.59 -60.49 -2.34
CA PRO A 259 16.18 -60.55 -2.71
C PRO A 259 15.97 -59.87 -4.06
N LYS A 260 14.96 -60.33 -4.79
CA LYS A 260 14.32 -59.51 -5.82
C LYS A 260 13.55 -58.41 -5.12
N TRP A 261 13.48 -57.25 -5.75
CA TRP A 261 12.78 -56.08 -5.23
C TRP A 261 11.45 -55.92 -5.93
N ARG A 262 10.42 -55.49 -5.22
CA ARG A 262 9.15 -55.08 -5.79
C ARG A 262 8.77 -53.70 -5.24
N ALA A 263 7.88 -53.01 -5.96
CA ALA A 263 7.28 -51.78 -5.43
C ALA A 263 6.35 -52.14 -4.26
N SER A 264 6.41 -51.37 -3.17
CA SER A 264 5.42 -51.46 -2.09
C SER A 264 4.09 -50.85 -2.55
N ASN A 265 3.03 -50.98 -1.75
CA ASN A 265 1.74 -50.34 -2.02
C ASN A 265 1.91 -48.81 -2.18
N ASP A 266 2.63 -48.17 -1.25
CA ASP A 266 2.94 -46.73 -1.31
C ASP A 266 3.70 -46.35 -2.58
N GLY A 267 4.64 -47.20 -3.00
CA GLY A 267 5.39 -47.01 -4.25
C GLY A 267 4.52 -47.12 -5.50
N LEU A 268 3.54 -48.02 -5.49
CA LEU A 268 2.56 -48.17 -6.57
C LEU A 268 1.59 -46.99 -6.64
N ASP A 269 1.10 -46.53 -5.49
CA ASP A 269 0.20 -45.37 -5.40
C ASP A 269 0.88 -44.09 -5.90
N LEU A 270 2.14 -43.87 -5.52
CA LEU A 270 2.93 -42.75 -6.03
C LEU A 270 3.15 -42.83 -7.53
N LEU A 271 3.45 -44.02 -8.06
CA LEU A 271 3.62 -44.24 -9.49
C LEU A 271 2.32 -43.94 -10.26
N ALA A 272 1.17 -44.36 -9.71
CA ALA A 272 -0.14 -44.06 -10.29
C ALA A 272 -0.45 -42.56 -10.26
N ALA A 273 -0.15 -41.87 -9.15
CA ALA A 273 -0.31 -40.41 -9.04
C ALA A 273 0.58 -39.67 -10.05
N SER A 274 1.84 -40.08 -10.20
CA SER A 274 2.76 -39.49 -11.17
C SER A 274 2.31 -39.69 -12.61
N LYS A 275 1.80 -40.88 -12.98
CA LYS A 275 1.22 -41.13 -14.31
C LYS A 275 0.04 -40.22 -14.62
N LYS A 276 -0.89 -40.06 -13.67
CA LYS A 276 -2.03 -39.14 -13.83
C LYS A 276 -1.57 -37.70 -14.10
N MET A 277 -0.58 -37.22 -13.35
CA MET A 277 -0.03 -35.88 -13.52
C MET A 277 0.66 -35.68 -14.88
N SER A 278 1.33 -36.72 -15.39
CA SER A 278 1.94 -36.66 -16.73
C SER A 278 0.94 -36.70 -17.88
N GLN A 279 -0.27 -37.21 -17.67
CA GLN A 279 -1.33 -37.27 -18.69
C GLN A 279 -2.21 -36.02 -18.71
N SER A 280 -2.17 -35.20 -17.67
CA SER A 280 -2.93 -33.94 -17.55
C SER A 280 -2.19 -32.69 -18.03
N LEU A 281 -0.94 -32.84 -18.47
CA LEU A 281 -0.09 -31.79 -19.06
C LEU A 281 -0.05 -31.97 -20.59
#